data_AF-A0A1A9S917-F1
#
_entry.id   AF-A0A1A9S917-F1
#
_cell.length_a   1.000
_cell.length_b   1.000
_cell.length_c   1.000
_cell.angle_alpha   90.00
_cell.angle_beta   90.00
_cell.angle_gamma   90.00
#
_symmetry.space_group_name_H-M   'P 1'
#
loop_
_entity.id
_entity.type
_entity.pdbx_description
1 polymer ?
#
loop_
_entity_poly.entity_id
_entity_poly.type
_entity_poly.pdbx_seq_one_letter_code
_entity_poly.pdbx_strand_id
1 'polypeptide(L)'
;MYETADGEDVDFYPPARLCEPERNGLPYYAHLSDPEFYFKATETRSDGPRLSQEEIQQGFTIGSYNEGRLFLLPNQSVWLIYSDLFYQKIADHFSQWFAGLSFSFEAGGED
;
A
#
# COMPACT_ATOMS: atom_id res chain seq x y z
N MET A 1 -7.86 2.51 -13.74
CA MET A 1 -7.34 1.50 -12.79
C MET A 1 -5.96 1.09 -13.27
N TYR A 2 -5.00 0.81 -12.39
CA TYR A 2 -3.70 0.30 -12.81
C TYR A 2 -3.70 -1.21 -12.69
N GLU A 3 -2.94 -1.90 -13.54
CA GLU A 3 -2.91 -3.35 -13.59
C GLU A 3 -1.46 -3.85 -13.58
N THR A 4 -1.19 -4.92 -12.84
CA THR A 4 0.09 -5.62 -12.86
C THR A 4 0.23 -6.45 -14.14
N ALA A 5 1.44 -6.96 -14.42
CA ALA A 5 1.65 -7.87 -15.56
C ALA A 5 0.86 -9.19 -15.45
N ASP A 6 0.45 -9.57 -14.24
CA ASP A 6 -0.34 -10.76 -13.96
C ASP A 6 -1.87 -10.50 -14.03
N GLY A 7 -2.29 -9.28 -14.40
CA GLY A 7 -3.70 -8.92 -14.55
C GLY A 7 -4.40 -8.55 -13.24
N GLU A 8 -3.64 -8.20 -12.20
CA GLU A 8 -4.22 -7.81 -10.91
C GLU A 8 -4.37 -6.30 -10.78
N ASP A 9 -5.52 -5.87 -10.25
CA ASP A 9 -5.85 -4.46 -10.09
C ASP A 9 -5.11 -3.78 -8.94
N VAL A 10 -4.53 -2.63 -9.25
CA VAL A 10 -3.89 -1.68 -8.34
C VAL A 10 -4.72 -0.40 -8.34
N ASP A 11 -5.26 -0.05 -7.17
CA ASP A 11 -6.04 1.16 -6.95
C ASP A 11 -5.20 2.16 -6.15
N PHE A 12 -4.77 3.25 -6.78
CA PHE A 12 -4.14 4.37 -6.08
C PHE A 12 -5.21 5.34 -5.60
N TYR A 13 -5.12 5.69 -4.31
CA TYR A 13 -6.06 6.64 -3.73
C TYR A 13 -5.92 8.01 -4.40
N PRO A 14 -7.04 8.62 -4.81
CA PRO A 14 -6.99 9.95 -5.38
C PRO A 14 -6.51 10.96 -4.33
N PRO A 15 -5.91 12.09 -4.72
CA PRO A 15 -5.39 13.09 -3.79
C PRO A 15 -6.43 13.57 -2.76
N ALA A 16 -7.70 13.70 -3.18
CA ALA A 16 -8.80 14.04 -2.27
C ALA A 16 -8.91 13.05 -1.11
N ARG A 17 -8.90 11.75 -1.43
CA ARG A 17 -8.99 10.66 -0.44
C ARG A 17 -7.78 10.60 0.49
N LEU A 18 -6.59 10.86 -0.03
CA LEU A 18 -5.39 10.92 0.79
C LEU A 18 -5.46 12.03 1.85
N CYS A 19 -6.08 13.15 1.53
CA CYS A 19 -6.27 14.27 2.45
C CYS A 19 -7.46 14.09 3.41
N GLU A 20 -8.35 13.13 3.16
CA GLU A 20 -9.49 12.86 4.03
C GLU A 20 -9.01 12.21 5.34
N PRO A 21 -9.48 12.71 6.50
CA PRO A 21 -9.18 12.09 7.78
C PRO A 21 -9.86 10.72 7.88
N GLU A 22 -9.08 9.71 8.24
CA GLU A 22 -9.50 8.36 8.56
C GLU A 22 -9.90 8.25 10.04
N ARG A 23 -10.08 7.00 10.52
CA ARG A 23 -10.29 6.70 11.92
C ARG A 23 -9.12 7.26 12.74
N ASN A 24 -9.43 7.84 13.90
CA ASN A 24 -8.47 8.52 14.78
C ASN A 24 -7.95 9.88 14.28
N GLY A 25 -8.55 10.44 13.21
CA GLY A 25 -8.32 11.83 12.80
C GLY A 25 -7.03 12.06 12.00
N LEU A 26 -6.33 10.99 11.64
CA LEU A 26 -5.16 11.02 10.74
C LEU A 26 -5.61 10.89 9.29
N PRO A 27 -5.00 11.61 8.34
CA PRO A 27 -5.28 11.41 6.92
C PRO A 27 -4.95 9.98 6.47
N TYR A 28 -5.63 9.47 5.44
CA TYR A 28 -5.42 8.11 4.92
C TYR A 28 -3.95 7.77 4.66
N TYR A 29 -3.16 8.72 4.15
CA TYR A 29 -1.73 8.47 3.90
C TYR A 29 -0.92 8.21 5.17
N ALA A 30 -1.35 8.76 6.31
CA ALA A 30 -0.69 8.67 7.61
C ALA A 30 -1.29 7.60 8.52
N HIS A 31 -2.17 6.74 8.00
CA HIS A 31 -2.83 5.69 8.78
C HIS A 31 -1.83 4.82 9.56
N LEU A 32 -0.71 4.44 8.92
CA LEU A 32 0.31 3.62 9.56
C LEU A 32 1.06 4.34 10.68
N SER A 33 1.05 5.68 10.70
CA SER A 33 1.68 6.48 11.76
C SER A 33 0.85 6.55 13.03
N ASP A 34 -0.35 5.96 13.07
CA ASP A 34 -1.17 5.88 14.27
C ASP A 34 -0.42 5.09 15.37
N PRO A 35 -0.19 5.66 16.58
CA PRO A 35 0.40 4.91 17.69
C PRO A 35 -0.47 3.74 18.15
N GLU A 36 -1.79 3.78 17.90
CA GLU A 36 -2.72 2.68 18.16
C GLU A 36 -2.75 1.65 17.01
N PHE A 37 -1.99 1.87 15.92
CA PHE A 37 -1.84 0.89 14.85
C PHE A 37 -1.27 -0.40 15.44
N TYR A 38 -2.13 -1.40 15.56
CA TYR A 38 -1.82 -2.63 16.25
C TYR A 38 -0.95 -3.52 15.35
N PHE A 39 0.36 -3.33 15.39
CA PHE A 39 1.32 -4.20 14.73
C PHE A 39 1.59 -5.43 15.60
N LYS A 40 1.16 -6.61 15.15
CA LYS A 40 1.66 -7.88 15.68
C LYS A 40 2.89 -8.25 14.88
N ALA A 41 4.03 -8.37 15.57
CA ALA A 41 5.31 -8.79 14.98
C ALA A 41 5.33 -10.24 14.43
N THR A 42 4.17 -10.84 14.16
CA THR A 42 4.00 -12.28 13.98
C THR A 42 2.95 -12.57 12.92
N GLU A 43 3.39 -12.55 11.66
CA GLU A 43 3.18 -13.61 10.66
C GLU A 43 4.12 -13.41 9.47
N THR A 44 5.38 -13.00 9.70
CA THR A 44 6.36 -12.99 8.62
C THR A 44 6.78 -14.42 8.28
N ARG A 45 6.80 -14.77 6.99
CA ARG A 45 7.63 -15.88 6.49
C ARG A 45 9.02 -15.71 7.10
N SER A 46 9.52 -16.71 7.81
CA SER A 46 10.80 -16.65 8.55
C SER A 46 12.00 -16.22 7.71
N ASP A 47 11.91 -16.34 6.37
CA ASP A 47 12.97 -16.04 5.41
C ASP A 47 12.77 -14.72 4.63
N GLY A 48 11.74 -13.93 4.95
CA GLY A 48 11.43 -12.67 4.27
C GLY A 48 12.08 -11.43 4.90
N PRO A 49 12.19 -10.31 4.16
CA PRO A 49 12.67 -9.05 4.72
C PRO A 49 11.74 -8.58 5.84
N ARG A 50 12.31 -8.32 7.02
CA ARG A 50 11.57 -7.89 8.21
C ARG A 50 11.59 -6.37 8.31
N LEU A 51 10.41 -5.78 8.50
CA LEU A 51 10.26 -4.38 8.89
C LEU A 51 10.03 -4.34 10.39
N SER A 52 10.68 -3.40 11.05
CA SER A 52 10.32 -2.98 12.40
C SER A 52 9.00 -2.21 12.39
N GLN A 53 8.33 -2.15 13.54
CA GLN A 53 7.15 -1.30 13.71
C GLN A 53 7.46 0.16 13.37
N GLU A 54 8.63 0.66 13.79
CA GLU A 54 9.08 2.03 13.52
C GLU A 54 9.22 2.32 12.02
N GLU A 55 9.68 1.34 11.24
CA GLU A 55 9.73 1.48 9.78
C GLU A 55 8.32 1.53 9.18
N ILE A 56 7.41 0.66 9.61
CA ILE A 56 6.03 0.64 9.11
C ILE A 56 5.31 1.94 9.44
N GLN A 57 5.53 2.51 10.63
CA GLN A 57 4.93 3.78 11.04
C GLN A 57 5.39 4.99 10.22
N GLN A 58 6.52 4.87 9.53
CA GLN A 58 6.99 5.87 8.57
C GLN A 58 6.41 5.65 7.16
N GLY A 59 5.59 4.61 6.99
CA GLY A 59 4.98 4.24 5.73
C GLY A 59 3.85 5.18 5.31
N PHE A 60 3.87 5.58 4.04
CA PHE A 60 2.82 6.37 3.41
C PHE A 60 1.85 5.46 2.69
N THR A 61 0.61 5.35 3.16
CA THR A 61 -0.42 4.57 2.45
C THR A 61 -0.85 5.32 1.20
N ILE A 62 -0.76 4.68 0.04
CA ILE A 62 -1.02 5.31 -1.26
C ILE A 62 -2.16 4.64 -2.03
N GLY A 63 -2.65 3.50 -1.57
CA GLY A 63 -3.66 2.76 -2.30
C GLY A 63 -3.98 1.40 -1.70
N SER A 64 -4.57 0.55 -2.53
CA SER A 64 -4.85 -0.85 -2.25
C SER A 64 -4.48 -1.73 -3.44
N TYR A 65 -4.03 -2.94 -3.14
CA TYR A 65 -3.67 -3.95 -4.13
C TYR A 65 -3.94 -5.32 -3.53
N ASN A 66 -4.67 -6.18 -4.26
CA ASN A 66 -5.00 -7.55 -3.84
C ASN A 66 -5.47 -7.64 -2.38
N GLU A 67 -6.52 -6.87 -2.02
CA GLU A 67 -7.10 -6.74 -0.66
C GLU A 67 -6.19 -6.14 0.44
N GLY A 68 -4.91 -5.91 0.15
CA GLY A 68 -3.97 -5.27 1.05
C GLY A 68 -3.91 -3.74 0.87
N ARG A 69 -3.45 -3.05 1.91
CA ARG A 69 -3.10 -1.63 1.85
C ARG A 69 -1.70 -1.46 1.30
N LEU A 70 -1.58 -0.72 0.21
CA LEU A 70 -0.33 -0.43 -0.47
C LEU A 70 0.33 0.78 0.18
N PHE A 71 1.59 0.65 0.59
CA PHE A 71 2.33 1.73 1.23
C PHE A 71 3.78 1.85 0.76
N LEU A 72 4.31 3.06 0.88
CA LEU A 72 5.67 3.45 0.54
C LEU A 72 6.48 3.75 1.78
N LEU A 73 7.70 3.23 1.85
CA LEU A 73 8.67 3.64 2.87
C LEU A 73 9.54 4.80 2.38
N PRO A 74 10.20 5.57 3.28
CA PRO A 74 11.10 6.65 2.89
C PRO A 74 12.26 6.22 1.97
N ASN A 75 12.65 4.95 2.03
CA ASN A 75 13.65 4.35 1.13
C ASN A 75 13.10 4.04 -0.29
N GLN A 76 11.87 4.45 -0.59
CA GLN A 76 11.15 4.23 -1.85
C GLN A 76 10.72 2.78 -2.12
N SER A 77 10.88 1.87 -1.16
CA SER A 77 10.37 0.51 -1.31
C SER A 77 8.85 0.46 -1.18
N VAL A 78 8.25 -0.45 -1.93
CA VAL A 78 6.80 -0.64 -2.02
C VAL A 78 6.42 -1.90 -1.27
N TRP A 79 5.43 -1.79 -0.40
CA TRP A 79 4.99 -2.86 0.47
C TRP A 79 3.47 -2.93 0.49
N LEU A 80 2.99 -4.11 0.85
CA LEU A 80 1.58 -4.38 1.07
C LEU A 80 1.40 -4.88 2.50
N ILE A 81 0.39 -4.37 3.19
CA ILE A 81 -0.02 -4.87 4.52
C ILE A 81 -1.49 -5.24 4.50
N TYR A 82 -1.80 -6.42 5.02
CA TYR A 82 -3.13 -6.99 5.07
C TYR A 82 -3.78 -6.78 6.44
N SER A 83 -5.08 -7.04 6.52
CA SER A 83 -5.85 -6.87 7.76
C SER A 83 -5.43 -7.83 8.88
N ASP A 84 -4.85 -8.98 8.52
CA ASP A 84 -4.23 -9.94 9.44
C ASP A 84 -2.82 -9.54 9.88
N LEU A 85 -2.33 -8.38 9.43
CA LEU A 85 -1.01 -7.81 9.71
C LEU A 85 0.13 -8.55 9.01
N PHE A 86 -0.18 -9.47 8.10
CA PHE A 86 0.78 -9.97 7.13
C PHE A 86 1.24 -8.81 6.25
N TYR A 87 2.54 -8.75 5.97
CA TYR A 87 3.07 -7.80 5.01
C TYR A 87 4.06 -8.45 4.07
N GLN A 88 4.10 -7.94 2.85
CA GLN A 88 5.00 -8.40 1.82
C GLN A 88 5.62 -7.23 1.08
N LYS A 89 6.89 -7.40 0.69
CA LYS A 89 7.58 -6.46 -0.16
C LYS A 89 7.18 -6.72 -1.60
N ILE A 90 6.70 -5.67 -2.26
CA ILE A 90 6.33 -5.69 -3.67
C ILE A 90 7.53 -5.28 -4.54
N ALA A 91 8.27 -4.24 -4.13
CA ALA A 91 9.43 -3.76 -4.88
C ALA A 91 10.43 -2.99 -4.02
N ASP A 92 11.69 -2.96 -4.45
CA ASP A 92 12.74 -2.11 -3.87
C ASP A 92 12.56 -0.62 -4.19
N HIS A 93 11.98 -0.29 -5.33
CA HIS A 93 11.83 1.08 -5.82
C HIS A 93 10.46 1.29 -6.48
N PHE A 94 9.71 2.27 -5.97
CA PHE A 94 8.40 2.65 -6.48
C PHE A 94 8.42 2.99 -7.97
N SER A 95 9.41 3.75 -8.43
CA SER A 95 9.52 4.16 -9.84
C SER A 95 9.64 2.98 -10.79
N GLN A 96 10.44 1.97 -10.43
CA GLN A 96 10.61 0.77 -11.26
C GLN A 96 9.33 -0.07 -11.29
N TRP A 97 8.68 -0.25 -10.14
CA TRP A 97 7.43 -0.99 -10.07
C TRP A 97 6.30 -0.29 -10.80
N PHE A 98 6.14 1.01 -10.57
CA PHE A 98 5.12 1.85 -11.21
C PHE A 98 5.26 1.90 -12.73
N ALA A 99 6.50 1.94 -13.25
CA ALA A 99 6.76 1.91 -14.69
C ALA A 99 6.34 0.58 -15.36
N GLY A 100 6.20 -0.49 -14.58
CA GLY A 100 5.72 -1.80 -15.06
C GLY A 100 4.19 -1.95 -15.03
N LEU A 101 3.47 -1.00 -14.43
CA LEU A 101 2.01 -1.04 -14.37
C LEU A 101 1.40 -0.58 -15.70
N SER A 102 0.37 -1.29 -16.15
CA SER A 102 -0.45 -0.86 -17.28
C SER A 102 -1.62 -0.03 -16.78
N PHE A 103 -1.94 1.06 -17.49
CA PHE A 103 -3.14 1.84 -17.17
C PHE A 103 -4.32 1.29 -17.96
N SER A 104 -5.27 0.69 -17.26
CA SER A 104 -6.53 0.22 -17.81
C SER A 104 -7.59 1.30 -17.63
N PHE A 105 -8.10 1.82 -18.75
CA PHE A 105 -9.26 2.69 -18.79
C PHE A 105 -10.50 1.83 -19.05
N GLU A 106 -11.37 1.65 -18.05
CA GLU A 106 -12.71 1.16 -18.30
C GLU A 106 -13.45 2.27 -19.06
N ALA A 107 -13.52 2.14 -20.38
CA ALA A 107 -14.44 2.92 -21.17
C ALA A 107 -15.85 2.46 -20.78
N GLY A 108 -16.55 3.29 -20.00
CA GLY A 108 -17.99 3.14 -19.80
C GLY A 108 -18.65 3.15 -21.19
N GLY A 109 -19.04 1.97 -21.64
CA GLY A 109 -19.95 1.81 -22.77
C GLY A 109 -21.33 2.26 -22.33
N GLU A 110 -21.66 3.51 -22.57
CA GLU A 110 -23.04 3.95 -22.71
C GLU A 110 -23.44 3.71 -24.18
N ASP A 111 -24.23 2.65 -24.41
CA ASP A 111 -25.11 2.51 -25.59
C ASP A 111 -26.45 3.22 -25.30
#